data_AF-A0A382HUU2-F1
#
_entry.id   AF-A0A382HUU2-F1
#
_cell.length_a   1.000
_cell.length_b   1.000
_cell.length_c   1.000
_cell.angle_alpha   90.00
_cell.angle_beta   90.00
_cell.angle_gamma   90.00
#
_symmetry.space_group_name_H-M   'P 1'
#
loop_
_entity.id
_entity.type
_entity.pdbx_description
1 polymer ?
#
loop_
_entity_poly.entity_id
_entity_poly.type
_entity_poly.pdbx_seq_one_letter_code
_entity_poly.pdbx_strand_id
1 'polypeptide(L)'
;MNKKIIVILCIVVVLIVGLTGMSNSGMDKTMISQTIFVDAVYKPENNVVSITYTDNSNMTKLVTLEILGMEKTFHKEFSQQSFIETVQINSIPQYGWATMPVTFTLDHEKFGKVGLKTEIHLSEEMKPKVIYSKI
;
A
#
# COMPACT_ATOMS: atom_id res chain seq x y z
N MET A 1 24.59 -57.40 36.10
CA MET A 1 24.79 -57.31 34.63
C MET A 1 23.58 -56.61 34.03
N ASN A 2 23.82 -55.42 33.49
CA ASN A 2 23.08 -54.62 32.50
C ASN A 2 21.65 -54.15 32.79
N LYS A 3 21.57 -52.94 33.35
CA LYS A 3 20.39 -52.05 33.31
C LYS A 3 20.37 -51.25 31.99
N LYS A 4 19.16 -50.84 31.61
CA LYS A 4 18.75 -49.80 30.64
C LYS A 4 18.26 -50.34 29.28
N ILE A 5 16.98 -50.73 29.28
CA ILE A 5 16.13 -50.70 28.08
C ILE A 5 15.91 -49.22 27.73
N ILE A 6 16.14 -48.89 26.46
CA ILE A 6 15.96 -47.57 25.87
C ILE A 6 14.46 -47.22 25.89
N VAL A 7 14.07 -46.21 26.67
CA VAL A 7 12.74 -45.60 26.59
C VAL A 7 12.95 -44.12 26.28
N ILE A 8 12.97 -43.81 24.99
CA ILE A 8 12.94 -42.43 24.48
C ILE A 8 11.89 -42.42 23.36
N LEU A 9 10.61 -42.40 23.74
CA LEU A 9 9.50 -42.23 22.78
C LEU A 9 8.29 -41.50 23.37
N CYS A 10 8.49 -40.53 24.28
CA CYS A 10 7.36 -39.79 24.87
C CYS A 10 7.56 -38.27 24.98
N ILE A 11 8.39 -37.65 24.12
CA ILE A 11 8.46 -36.18 24.03
C ILE A 11 7.88 -35.71 22.69
N VAL A 12 6.66 -36.18 22.38
CA VAL A 12 5.86 -35.69 21.24
C VAL A 12 4.43 -35.43 21.70
N VAL A 13 4.21 -34.85 22.89
CA VAL A 13 2.87 -34.37 23.29
C VAL A 13 2.97 -33.19 24.28
N VAL A 14 3.80 -32.19 24.00
CA VAL A 14 3.60 -30.83 24.56
C VAL A 14 3.78 -29.80 23.44
N LEU A 15 3.21 -30.11 22.29
CA LEU A 15 2.76 -29.11 21.34
C LEU A 15 1.27 -28.95 21.59
N ILE A 16 0.79 -27.72 21.54
CA ILE A 16 -0.61 -27.28 21.62
C ILE A 16 -0.95 -26.65 22.97
N VAL A 17 -1.32 -25.37 22.86
CA VAL A 17 -1.92 -24.45 23.83
C VAL A 17 -0.96 -23.59 24.65
N GLY A 18 -0.73 -22.37 24.15
CA GLY A 18 -0.26 -21.27 24.99
C GLY A 18 0.32 -20.07 24.26
N LEU A 19 0.71 -20.20 22.98
CA LEU A 19 1.00 -19.03 22.15
C LEU A 19 -0.26 -18.61 21.40
N THR A 20 -1.28 -18.17 22.14
CA THR A 20 -2.13 -17.10 21.62
C THR A 20 -1.25 -15.86 21.63
N GLY A 21 -0.44 -15.74 20.59
CA GLY A 21 0.26 -14.51 20.28
C GLY A 21 -0.78 -13.41 20.31
N MET A 22 -0.63 -12.51 21.27
CA MET A 22 -1.29 -11.22 21.28
C MET A 22 -0.75 -10.49 20.06
N SER A 23 -1.28 -10.80 18.87
CA SER A 23 -0.92 -10.13 17.64
C SER A 23 -1.46 -8.72 17.77
N ASN A 24 -0.56 -7.82 18.15
CA ASN A 24 -0.78 -6.40 18.07
C ASN A 24 -1.21 -6.12 16.63
N SER A 25 -2.51 -5.93 16.41
CA SER A 25 -3.19 -5.90 15.11
C SER A 25 -2.92 -4.61 14.33
N GLY A 26 -1.76 -4.01 14.58
CA GLY A 26 -1.27 -2.82 13.90
C GLY A 26 -0.94 -3.14 12.45
N MET A 27 -1.36 -2.25 11.56
CA MET A 27 -0.96 -2.29 10.16
C MET A 27 0.58 -2.21 10.06
N ASP A 28 1.20 -3.22 9.45
CA ASP A 28 2.63 -3.23 9.18
C ASP A 28 2.96 -2.34 7.98
N LYS A 29 3.04 -1.02 8.24
CA LYS A 29 3.33 0.01 7.24
C LYS A 29 4.66 -0.25 6.52
N THR A 30 5.63 -0.86 7.22
CA THR A 30 6.93 -1.20 6.64
C THR A 30 6.77 -2.26 5.56
N MET A 31 6.07 -3.35 5.86
CA MET A 31 5.77 -4.40 4.86
C MET A 31 5.00 -3.86 3.66
N ILE A 32 4.01 -2.99 3.89
CA ILE A 32 3.24 -2.38 2.81
C ILE A 32 4.16 -1.50 1.94
N SER A 33 4.99 -0.65 2.55
CA SER A 33 5.90 0.24 1.80
C SER A 33 6.96 -0.49 0.98
N GLN A 34 7.35 -1.70 1.38
CA GLN A 34 8.28 -2.56 0.62
C GLN A 34 7.57 -3.31 -0.52
N THR A 35 6.26 -3.51 -0.41
CA THR A 35 5.48 -4.30 -1.36
C THR A 35 4.80 -3.43 -2.42
N ILE A 36 4.24 -2.30 -1.99
CA ILE A 36 3.43 -1.40 -2.81
C ILE A 36 4.18 -0.10 -3.04
N PHE A 37 4.37 0.24 -4.31
CA PHE A 37 4.89 1.52 -4.75
C PHE A 37 3.78 2.38 -5.36
N VAL A 38 3.71 3.64 -4.96
CA VAL A 38 2.83 4.64 -5.57
C VAL A 38 3.59 5.93 -5.81
N ASP A 39 3.23 6.66 -6.87
CA ASP A 39 3.78 7.98 -7.15
C ASP A 39 2.82 8.88 -7.91
N ALA A 40 3.03 10.18 -7.83
CA ALA A 40 2.25 11.16 -8.58
C ALA A 40 3.14 12.35 -9.01
N VAL A 41 3.52 12.36 -10.29
CA VAL A 41 4.45 13.34 -10.84
C VAL A 41 3.74 14.30 -11.78
N TYR A 42 3.82 15.60 -11.50
CA TYR A 42 3.34 16.64 -12.39
C TYR A 42 4.31 16.88 -13.54
N LYS A 43 3.75 16.99 -14.75
CA LYS A 43 4.45 17.23 -16.01
C LYS A 43 3.97 18.57 -16.59
N PRO A 44 4.70 19.67 -16.33
CA PRO A 44 4.29 21.02 -16.73
C PRO A 44 4.14 21.20 -18.23
N GLU A 45 4.87 20.43 -19.04
CA GLU A 45 4.87 20.55 -20.51
C GLU A 45 3.48 20.31 -21.12
N ASN A 46 2.67 19.45 -20.49
CA ASN A 46 1.35 19.05 -20.98
C ASN A 46 0.24 19.28 -19.93
N ASN A 47 0.55 19.87 -18.78
CA ASN A 47 -0.34 20.02 -17.63
C ASN A 47 -1.03 18.70 -17.23
N VAL A 48 -0.23 17.63 -17.14
CA VAL A 48 -0.72 16.30 -16.73
C VAL A 48 -0.03 15.81 -15.47
N VAL A 49 -0.73 14.99 -14.69
CA VAL A 49 -0.15 14.23 -13.59
C VAL A 49 -0.03 12.78 -14.04
N SER A 50 1.17 12.23 -13.94
CA SER A 50 1.48 10.83 -14.17
C SER A 50 1.45 10.10 -12.84
N ILE A 51 0.45 9.24 -12.65
CA ILE A 51 0.21 8.49 -11.42
C ILE A 51 0.67 7.06 -11.63
N THR A 52 1.58 6.59 -10.79
CA THR A 52 2.15 5.25 -10.88
C THR A 52 1.66 4.41 -9.70
N TYR A 53 1.32 3.16 -9.98
CA TYR A 53 1.04 2.14 -8.99
C TYR A 53 1.73 0.83 -9.36
N THR A 54 2.33 0.15 -8.39
CA THR A 54 2.90 -1.20 -8.53
C THR A 54 2.77 -1.99 -7.24
N ASP A 55 2.25 -3.21 -7.34
CA ASP A 55 2.27 -4.25 -6.32
C ASP A 55 3.24 -5.37 -6.71
N ASN A 56 4.35 -5.47 -5.97
CA ASN A 56 5.37 -6.49 -6.21
C ASN A 56 4.98 -7.89 -5.71
N SER A 57 3.87 -8.03 -4.97
CA SER A 57 3.37 -9.32 -4.48
C SER A 57 2.34 -9.97 -5.41
N ASN A 58 1.77 -9.22 -6.36
CA ASN A 58 0.66 -9.64 -7.21
C ASN A 58 -0.58 -10.09 -6.42
N MET A 59 -0.83 -9.50 -5.26
CA MET A 59 -1.92 -9.89 -4.35
C MET A 59 -3.03 -8.84 -4.27
N THR A 60 -2.97 -7.81 -5.11
CA THR A 60 -4.01 -6.78 -5.18
C THR A 60 -5.14 -7.22 -6.10
N LYS A 61 -6.37 -7.19 -5.59
CA LYS A 61 -7.59 -7.50 -6.33
C LYS A 61 -8.17 -6.28 -7.03
N LEU A 62 -8.15 -5.15 -6.32
CA LEU A 62 -8.74 -3.91 -6.78
C LEU A 62 -7.96 -2.72 -6.25
N VAL A 63 -7.79 -1.70 -7.09
CA VAL A 63 -7.27 -0.38 -6.75
C VAL A 63 -8.31 0.65 -7.14
N THR A 64 -8.80 1.43 -6.18
CA THR A 64 -9.56 2.65 -6.43
C THR A 64 -8.61 3.83 -6.32
N LEU A 65 -8.40 4.54 -7.43
CA LEU A 65 -7.56 5.73 -7.54
C LEU A 65 -8.44 6.98 -7.55
N GLU A 66 -8.11 7.96 -6.72
CA GLU A 66 -8.79 9.25 -6.68
C GLU A 66 -7.79 10.41 -6.59
N ILE A 67 -8.17 11.55 -7.20
CA ILE A 67 -7.51 12.84 -6.95
C ILE A 67 -8.54 13.75 -6.30
N LEU A 68 -8.28 14.09 -5.04
CA LEU A 68 -9.17 14.95 -4.25
C LEU A 68 -8.85 16.42 -4.54
N GLY A 69 -9.81 17.31 -4.31
CA GLY A 69 -9.60 18.76 -4.47
C GLY A 69 -9.67 19.28 -5.91
N MET A 70 -9.92 18.42 -6.90
CA MET A 70 -10.28 18.83 -8.26
C MET A 70 -11.71 19.40 -8.31
N GLU A 71 -12.00 20.29 -9.27
CA GLU A 71 -13.37 20.80 -9.51
C GLU A 71 -14.37 19.66 -9.74
N LYS A 72 -13.95 18.66 -10.52
CA LYS A 72 -14.62 17.37 -10.65
C LYS A 72 -13.67 16.31 -10.11
N THR A 73 -14.10 15.59 -9.07
CA THR A 73 -13.31 14.50 -8.49
C THR A 73 -12.93 13.49 -9.57
N PHE A 74 -11.63 13.20 -9.67
CA PHE A 74 -11.16 12.08 -10.46
C PHE A 74 -11.32 10.81 -9.64
N HIS A 75 -11.90 9.77 -10.24
CA HIS A 75 -12.11 8.46 -9.63
C HIS A 75 -12.00 7.39 -10.72
N LYS A 76 -11.20 6.36 -10.49
CA LYS A 76 -11.04 5.24 -11.42
C LYS A 76 -10.65 3.96 -10.69
N GLU A 77 -11.16 2.83 -11.15
CA GLU A 77 -10.83 1.52 -10.59
C GLU A 77 -9.96 0.69 -11.54
N PHE A 78 -9.05 -0.09 -10.97
CA PHE A 78 -8.14 -0.98 -11.69
C PHE A 78 -8.09 -2.36 -11.02
N SER A 79 -8.18 -3.42 -11.82
CA SER A 79 -7.93 -4.80 -11.40
C SER A 79 -6.59 -5.29 -11.98
N GLN A 80 -5.53 -4.50 -11.78
CA GLN A 80 -4.19 -4.74 -12.29
C GLN A 80 -3.16 -4.58 -11.18
N GLN A 81 -2.06 -5.32 -11.29
CA GLN A 81 -0.97 -5.27 -10.30
C GLN A 81 -0.07 -4.04 -10.49
N SER A 82 -0.07 -3.43 -11.67
CA SER A 82 0.66 -2.20 -11.95
C SER A 82 0.00 -1.43 -13.08
N PHE A 83 0.04 -0.10 -12.99
CA PHE A 83 -0.42 0.80 -14.04
C PHE A 83 0.26 2.17 -13.94
N ILE A 84 0.21 2.91 -15.05
CA ILE A 84 0.48 4.35 -15.11
C ILE A 84 -0.77 5.01 -15.65
N GLU A 85 -1.39 5.88 -14.85
CA GLU A 85 -2.55 6.69 -15.25
C GLU A 85 -2.11 8.13 -15.48
N THR A 86 -2.51 8.72 -16.60
CA THR A 86 -2.25 10.13 -16.89
C THR A 86 -3.53 10.93 -16.75
N VAL A 87 -3.54 11.91 -15.87
CA VAL A 87 -4.72 12.75 -15.60
C VAL A 87 -4.42 14.19 -15.96
N GLN A 88 -5.27 14.82 -16.78
CA GLN A 88 -5.12 16.23 -17.14
C GLN A 88 -5.58 17.12 -15.99
N ILE A 89 -4.79 18.15 -15.67
CA ILE A 89 -5.08 19.11 -14.60
C ILE A 89 -5.42 20.46 -15.22
N ASN A 90 -6.51 21.07 -14.76
CA ASN A 90 -6.96 22.37 -15.28
C ASN A 90 -6.06 23.52 -14.81
N SER A 91 -5.58 23.44 -13.57
CA SER A 91 -4.74 24.45 -12.94
C SER A 91 -3.95 23.88 -11.77
N ILE A 92 -2.78 24.46 -11.52
CA ILE A 92 -1.99 24.17 -10.30
C ILE A 92 -2.75 24.75 -9.09
N PRO A 93 -2.93 24.00 -7.98
CA PRO A 93 -3.63 24.50 -6.80
C PRO A 93 -2.93 25.71 -6.18
N GLN A 94 -3.69 26.76 -5.85
CA GLN A 94 -3.18 28.01 -5.26
C GLN A 94 -2.37 27.79 -3.97
N TYR A 95 -2.78 26.81 -3.16
CA TYR A 95 -2.17 26.48 -1.87
C TYR A 95 -1.25 25.25 -1.94
N GLY A 96 -0.82 24.89 -3.16
CA GLY A 96 0.10 23.78 -3.41
C GLY A 96 -0.56 22.40 -3.44
N TRP A 97 0.23 21.41 -3.87
CA TRP A 97 -0.24 20.04 -4.14
C TRP A 97 -0.78 19.28 -2.92
N ALA A 98 -0.37 19.67 -1.70
CA ALA A 98 -0.93 19.12 -0.47
C ALA A 98 -2.45 19.29 -0.36
N THR A 99 -3.02 20.31 -1.04
CA THR A 99 -4.47 20.56 -1.10
C THR A 99 -5.20 19.72 -2.15
N MET A 100 -4.46 19.04 -3.04
CA MET A 100 -4.99 18.19 -4.10
C MET A 100 -4.30 16.81 -4.09
N PRO A 101 -4.46 16.01 -3.00
CA PRO A 101 -3.73 14.77 -2.82
C PRO A 101 -4.25 13.65 -3.73
N VAL A 102 -3.38 12.68 -3.99
CA VAL A 102 -3.72 11.42 -4.68
C VAL A 102 -3.92 10.32 -3.65
N THR A 103 -5.06 9.64 -3.72
CA THR A 103 -5.42 8.55 -2.82
C THR A 103 -5.63 7.24 -3.57
N PHE A 104 -5.20 6.16 -2.95
CA PHE A 104 -5.41 4.79 -3.42
C PHE A 104 -6.11 4.00 -2.32
N THR A 105 -7.21 3.34 -2.65
CA THR A 105 -7.83 2.32 -1.79
C THR A 105 -7.59 0.97 -2.43
N LEU A 106 -6.88 0.08 -1.73
CA LEU A 106 -6.56 -1.25 -2.21
C LEU A 106 -7.45 -2.29 -1.53
N ASP A 107 -7.93 -3.26 -2.31
CA ASP A 107 -8.35 -4.56 -1.80
C ASP A 107 -7.21 -5.55 -2.03
N HIS A 108 -6.48 -5.92 -0.97
CA HIS A 108 -5.26 -6.70 -1.07
C HIS A 108 -5.37 -7.98 -0.24
N GLU A 109 -4.99 -9.13 -0.80
CA GLU A 109 -5.19 -10.44 -0.14
C GLU A 109 -4.43 -10.57 1.19
N LYS A 110 -3.17 -10.12 1.22
CA LYS A 110 -2.36 -10.11 2.45
C LYS A 110 -2.71 -8.99 3.44
N PHE A 111 -2.91 -7.76 2.95
CA PHE A 111 -3.03 -6.57 3.81
C PHE A 111 -4.48 -6.20 4.14
N GLY A 112 -5.46 -6.82 3.50
CA GLY A 112 -6.87 -6.44 3.58
C GLY A 112 -7.14 -5.14 2.82
N LYS A 113 -8.15 -4.38 3.28
CA LYS A 113 -8.44 -3.05 2.75
C LYS A 113 -7.49 -2.02 3.34
N VAL A 114 -6.72 -1.36 2.48
CA VAL A 114 -5.72 -0.37 2.88
C VAL A 114 -5.82 0.90 2.06
N GLY A 115 -5.69 2.04 2.71
CA GLY A 115 -5.65 3.37 2.10
C GLY A 115 -4.23 3.91 2.05
N LEU A 116 -3.82 4.41 0.89
CA LEU A 116 -2.56 5.10 0.67
C LEU A 116 -2.86 6.53 0.22
N LYS A 117 -2.10 7.50 0.73
CA LYS A 117 -2.17 8.89 0.30
C LYS A 117 -0.78 9.43 0.01
N THR A 118 -0.63 10.12 -1.11
CA THR A 118 0.58 10.87 -1.46
C THR A 118 0.19 12.23 -2.05
N GLU A 119 1.17 13.11 -2.17
CA GLU A 119 1.02 14.41 -2.82
C GLU A 119 1.61 14.36 -4.24
N ILE A 120 1.12 15.25 -5.09
CA ILE A 120 1.70 15.48 -6.41
C ILE A 120 2.99 16.29 -6.22
N HIS A 121 4.03 15.98 -7.01
CA HIS A 121 5.29 16.72 -6.98
C HIS A 121 5.88 16.86 -8.39
N LEU A 122 6.85 17.77 -8.54
CA LEU A 122 7.65 17.89 -9.76
C LEU A 122 8.73 16.79 -9.82
N SER A 123 9.22 16.45 -11.02
CA SER A 123 10.20 15.36 -11.20
C SER A 123 11.52 15.62 -10.44
N GLU A 124 11.92 16.88 -10.35
CA GLU A 124 13.11 17.39 -9.67
C GLU A 124 12.94 17.54 -8.14
N GLU A 125 11.71 17.41 -7.63
CA GLU A 125 11.44 17.47 -6.20
C GLU A 125 11.65 16.12 -5.51
N MET A 126 11.94 16.16 -4.22
CA MET A 126 11.97 14.95 -3.41
C MET A 126 10.58 14.33 -3.38
N LYS A 127 10.50 13.03 -3.67
CA LYS A 127 9.26 12.26 -3.60
C LYS A 127 8.56 12.46 -2.24
N PRO A 128 7.28 12.86 -2.22
CA PRO A 128 6.50 12.99 -1.01
C PRO A 128 6.37 11.68 -0.24
N LYS A 129 6.20 11.79 1.07
CA LYS A 129 5.96 10.64 1.93
C LYS A 129 4.58 10.05 1.67
N VAL A 130 4.52 8.73 1.50
CA VAL A 130 3.25 8.00 1.46
C VAL A 130 2.72 7.77 2.88
N ILE A 131 1.45 8.11 3.08
CA ILE A 131 0.72 7.85 4.33
C ILE A 131 -0.14 6.60 4.14
N TYR A 132 -0.05 5.66 5.08
CA TYR A 132 -0.76 4.39 5.06
C TYR A 132 -1.80 4.33 6.18
N SER A 133 -2.98 3.82 5.86
CA SER A 133 -4.13 3.72 6.77
C SER A 133 -4.91 2.43 6.54
N LYS A 134 -5.48 1.88 7.62
CA LYS A 134 -6.47 0.79 7.54
C LYS A 134 -7.85 1.41 7.32
N ILE A 135 -8.65 0.80 6.45
CA ILE A 135 -10.03 1.23 6.15
C ILE A 135 -11.01 0.21 6.73
#